data_AF-A0AA38P8A9-F1
#
_entry.id   AF-A0AA38P8A9-F1
#
_cell.length_a   1.000
_cell.length_b   1.000
_cell.length_c   1.000
_cell.angle_alpha   90.00
_cell.angle_beta   90.00
_cell.angle_gamma   90.00
#
_symmetry.space_group_name_H-M   'P 1'
#
loop_
_entity.id
_entity.type
_entity.pdbx_description
1 polymer ?
#
loop_
_entity_poly.entity_id
_entity_poly.type
_entity_poly.pdbx_seq_one_letter_code
_entity_poly.pdbx_strand_id
1 'polypeptide(L)'
;MLDDEDFSAELKLFLLEKSRKDYIFAKDIVEFVASPEIQAKISKDGKKISITLRTAQRWLKKLEWRYAKKPKGMYIDGHEREDVVAYRQGFVHRWKEYERRMVTYNNDGNATFLRGFPVPQGPRFRLVLVTHDESTFYAHDHRKSLWTHASEAPTPERKGEGSSLMVSAFLTPEWGLLKDDEDEARLFFEAGKTRDGYFSGADLLVEVEKAIDIFENKTHGMMTGLFLFDNAPSHQKRALDALSARKMPKKPCARWTHHANGPRMRDGQFSDGTAQPLYFADDHPTMPGWFKGTQQILSEQNLYPEGGLCGAYVLGCKQVPVPDAAKVKHDGGNAG
;
A
#
# COMPACT_ATOMS: atom_id res chain seq x y z
N MET A 1 -0.67 -16.72 -48.75
CA MET A 1 -0.93 -17.41 -47.47
C MET A 1 -1.26 -16.41 -46.39
N LEU A 2 -0.37 -15.50 -45.99
CA LEU A 2 -0.77 -14.44 -45.06
C LEU A 2 -1.76 -13.43 -45.67
N ASP A 3 -1.82 -13.32 -47.00
CA ASP A 3 -2.80 -12.47 -47.71
C ASP A 3 -4.19 -13.13 -47.86
N ASP A 4 -4.33 -14.37 -47.39
CA ASP A 4 -5.62 -15.03 -47.28
C ASP A 4 -6.29 -14.56 -45.97
N GLU A 5 -7.47 -13.95 -46.08
CA GLU A 5 -8.12 -13.28 -44.94
C GLU A 5 -8.51 -14.26 -43.83
N ASP A 6 -9.02 -15.44 -44.19
CA ASP A 6 -9.43 -16.47 -43.25
C ASP A 6 -8.23 -17.01 -42.46
N PHE A 7 -7.15 -17.36 -43.17
CA PHE A 7 -5.91 -17.78 -42.53
C PHE A 7 -5.30 -16.67 -41.66
N SER A 8 -5.30 -15.41 -42.14
CA SER A 8 -4.76 -14.30 -41.38
C SER A 8 -5.56 -14.01 -40.11
N ALA A 9 -6.88 -14.16 -40.14
CA ALA A 9 -7.74 -13.96 -38.97
C ALA A 9 -7.49 -15.02 -37.90
N GLU A 10 -7.39 -16.29 -38.30
CA GLU A 10 -7.12 -17.41 -37.39
C GLU A 10 -5.72 -17.30 -36.76
N LEU A 11 -4.71 -16.90 -37.54
CA LEU A 11 -3.38 -16.63 -37.03
C LEU A 11 -3.37 -15.45 -36.03
N LYS A 12 -4.13 -14.38 -36.28
CA LYS A 12 -4.25 -13.24 -35.35
C LYS A 12 -4.88 -13.68 -34.02
N LEU A 13 -5.93 -14.49 -34.06
CA LEU A 13 -6.59 -15.02 -32.86
C LEU A 13 -5.62 -15.89 -32.03
N PHE A 14 -4.92 -16.82 -32.69
CA PHE A 14 -3.90 -17.65 -32.03
C PHE A 14 -2.83 -16.81 -31.33
N LEU A 15 -2.28 -15.81 -32.01
CA LEU A 15 -1.26 -14.93 -31.45
C LEU A 15 -1.80 -14.12 -30.26
N LEU A 16 -3.04 -13.61 -30.35
CA LEU A 16 -3.67 -12.89 -29.24
C LEU A 16 -3.85 -13.78 -28.00
N GLU A 17 -4.39 -14.98 -28.17
CA GLU A 17 -4.57 -15.91 -27.05
C GLU A 17 -3.24 -16.33 -26.42
N LYS A 18 -2.22 -16.57 -27.25
CA LYS A 18 -0.88 -16.92 -26.77
C LYS A 18 -0.29 -15.76 -25.97
N SER A 19 -0.37 -14.53 -26.47
CA SER A 19 0.17 -13.33 -25.79
C SER A 19 -0.42 -13.07 -24.40
N ARG A 20 -1.64 -13.55 -24.12
CA ARG A 20 -2.27 -13.44 -22.80
C ARG A 20 -1.70 -14.44 -21.80
N LYS A 21 -1.21 -15.58 -22.28
CA LYS A 21 -0.74 -16.70 -21.44
C LYS A 21 0.79 -16.74 -21.34
N ASP A 22 1.52 -16.40 -22.40
CA ASP A 22 2.97 -16.51 -22.50
C ASP A 22 3.58 -15.60 -23.58
N TYR A 23 4.91 -15.58 -23.70
CA TYR A 23 5.66 -14.92 -24.76
C TYR A 23 5.42 -15.56 -26.13
N ILE A 24 5.47 -14.72 -27.17
CA ILE A 24 5.40 -15.16 -28.56
C ILE A 24 6.81 -15.24 -29.16
N PHE A 25 7.10 -16.36 -29.79
CA PHE A 25 8.29 -16.59 -30.60
C PHE A 25 7.88 -16.83 -32.06
N ALA A 26 8.76 -16.48 -33.00
CA ALA A 26 8.51 -16.79 -34.42
C ALA A 26 8.32 -18.30 -34.68
N LYS A 27 8.89 -19.16 -33.82
CA LYS A 27 8.71 -20.62 -33.88
C LYS A 27 7.25 -21.03 -33.67
N ASP A 28 6.49 -20.27 -32.88
CA ASP A 28 5.08 -20.55 -32.60
C ASP A 28 4.23 -20.48 -33.87
N ILE A 29 4.57 -19.58 -34.80
CA ILE A 29 3.87 -19.46 -36.08
C ILE A 29 4.24 -20.63 -37.00
N VAL A 30 5.50 -21.10 -36.94
CA VAL A 30 5.93 -22.29 -37.70
C VAL A 30 5.18 -23.52 -37.21
N GLU A 31 5.05 -23.69 -35.89
CA GLU A 31 4.31 -24.77 -35.26
C GLU A 31 2.80 -24.67 -35.53
N PHE A 32 2.24 -23.47 -35.46
CA PHE A 32 0.85 -23.19 -35.82
C PHE A 32 0.54 -23.60 -37.27
N VAL A 33 1.38 -23.19 -38.22
CA VAL A 33 1.23 -23.57 -39.63
C VAL A 33 1.36 -25.08 -39.81
N ALA A 34 2.27 -25.73 -39.09
CA ALA A 34 2.48 -27.18 -39.15
C ALA A 34 1.37 -28.00 -38.45
N SER A 35 0.46 -27.36 -37.71
CA SER A 35 -0.58 -28.07 -36.97
C SER A 35 -1.55 -28.82 -37.90
N PRO A 36 -2.07 -30.00 -37.48
CA PRO A 36 -2.96 -30.79 -38.32
C PRO A 36 -4.21 -30.05 -38.78
N GLU A 37 -4.78 -29.21 -37.91
CA GLU A 37 -5.99 -28.42 -38.17
C GLU A 37 -5.75 -27.37 -39.26
N ILE A 38 -4.63 -26.65 -39.18
CA ILE A 38 -4.26 -25.65 -40.18
C ILE A 38 -3.83 -26.32 -41.47
N GLN A 39 -3.05 -27.41 -41.41
CA GLN A 39 -2.68 -28.20 -42.59
C GLN A 39 -3.90 -28.72 -43.36
N ALA A 40 -4.97 -29.14 -42.68
CA ALA A 40 -6.20 -29.58 -43.33
C ALA A 40 -6.85 -28.47 -44.17
N LYS A 41 -6.69 -27.20 -43.77
CA LYS A 41 -7.24 -26.03 -44.48
C LYS A 41 -6.34 -25.53 -45.61
N ILE A 42 -5.01 -25.63 -45.45
CA ILE A 42 -4.05 -24.99 -46.36
C ILE A 42 -3.35 -25.96 -47.33
N SER A 43 -3.35 -27.27 -47.06
CA SER A 43 -2.66 -28.24 -47.90
C SER A 43 -3.30 -28.30 -49.28
N LYS A 44 -2.46 -28.29 -50.32
CA LYS A 44 -2.89 -28.52 -51.71
C LYS A 44 -2.28 -29.83 -52.22
N ASP A 45 -3.11 -30.65 -52.88
CA ASP A 45 -2.71 -31.91 -53.52
C ASP A 45 -1.97 -32.90 -52.59
N GLY A 46 -2.37 -32.96 -51.31
CA GLY A 46 -1.78 -33.85 -50.31
C GLY A 46 -0.37 -33.46 -49.85
N LYS A 47 0.16 -32.31 -50.27
CA LYS A 47 1.47 -31.81 -49.85
C LYS A 47 1.34 -30.88 -48.65
N LYS A 48 2.05 -31.22 -47.57
CA LYS A 48 2.16 -30.37 -46.37
C LYS A 48 2.91 -29.08 -46.70
N ILE A 49 2.37 -27.95 -46.25
CA ILE A 49 2.98 -26.64 -46.43
C ILE A 49 3.73 -26.26 -45.16
N SER A 50 5.03 -26.01 -45.24
CA SER A 50 5.81 -25.48 -44.12
C SER A 50 6.33 -24.09 -44.44
N ILE A 51 6.57 -23.30 -43.39
CA ILE A 51 7.21 -21.99 -43.49
C ILE A 51 8.52 -21.98 -42.72
N THR A 52 9.45 -21.15 -43.18
CA THR A 52 10.70 -20.94 -42.45
C THR A 52 10.51 -19.97 -41.29
N LEU A 53 11.41 -20.02 -40.31
CA LEU A 53 11.45 -19.07 -39.20
C LEU A 53 11.55 -17.61 -39.70
N ARG A 54 12.30 -17.37 -40.78
CA ARG A 54 12.44 -16.04 -41.40
C ARG A 54 11.11 -15.55 -41.97
N THR A 55 10.31 -16.44 -42.56
CA THR A 55 8.95 -16.11 -43.03
C THR A 55 8.04 -15.74 -41.86
N ALA A 56 8.06 -16.52 -40.78
CA ALA A 56 7.29 -16.22 -39.56
C ALA A 56 7.67 -14.86 -38.94
N GLN A 57 8.96 -14.51 -38.90
CA GLN A 57 9.41 -13.20 -38.43
C GLN A 57 8.89 -12.05 -39.31
N ARG A 58 8.85 -12.23 -40.64
CA ARG A 58 8.26 -11.23 -41.55
C ARG A 58 6.76 -11.08 -41.32
N TRP A 59 6.06 -12.17 -41.02
CA TRP A 59 4.63 -12.15 -40.71
C TRP A 59 4.32 -11.41 -39.42
N LEU A 60 5.10 -11.61 -38.35
CA LEU A 60 4.97 -10.82 -37.12
C LEU A 60 5.03 -9.32 -37.41
N LYS A 61 6.01 -8.88 -38.21
CA LYS A 61 6.13 -7.47 -38.61
C LYS A 61 4.93 -6.98 -39.43
N LYS A 62 4.44 -7.78 -40.37
CA LYS A 62 3.27 -7.44 -41.21
C LYS A 62 1.97 -7.37 -40.39
N LEU A 63 1.88 -8.16 -39.32
CA LEU A 63 0.79 -8.14 -38.34
C LEU A 63 1.02 -7.12 -37.20
N GLU A 64 1.92 -6.15 -37.41
CA GLU A 64 2.24 -5.06 -36.47
C GLU A 64 2.85 -5.48 -35.12
N TRP A 65 3.28 -6.73 -34.97
CA TRP A 65 4.02 -7.17 -33.79
C TRP A 65 5.46 -6.65 -33.85
N ARG A 66 5.90 -6.04 -32.74
CA ARG A 66 7.23 -5.44 -32.62
C ARG A 66 8.08 -6.20 -31.63
N TYR A 67 9.32 -6.51 -32.01
CA TYR A 67 10.33 -7.01 -31.08
C TYR A 67 11.04 -5.82 -30.44
N ALA A 68 10.61 -5.44 -29.25
CA ALA A 68 11.15 -4.32 -28.48
C ALA A 68 11.08 -4.63 -26.99
N LYS A 69 11.84 -3.90 -26.17
CA LYS A 69 11.63 -3.91 -24.72
C LYS A 69 10.21 -3.41 -24.45
N LYS A 70 9.41 -4.22 -23.74
CA LYS A 70 8.08 -3.82 -23.29
C LYS A 70 8.23 -2.51 -22.50
N PRO A 71 7.53 -1.42 -22.86
CA PRO A 71 7.51 -0.24 -22.02
C PRO A 71 7.00 -0.65 -20.65
N LYS A 72 7.69 -0.25 -19.57
CA LYS A 72 7.14 -0.42 -18.23
C LYS A 72 5.86 0.43 -18.19
N GLY A 73 4.71 -0.23 -18.04
CA GLY A 73 3.44 0.49 -17.90
C GLY A 73 3.54 1.46 -16.74
N MET A 74 2.97 2.65 -16.91
CA MET A 74 2.84 3.62 -15.84
C MET A 74 1.86 3.08 -14.79
N TYR A 75 2.13 3.30 -13.51
CA TYR A 75 1.17 2.93 -12.47
C TYR A 75 -0.11 3.75 -12.68
N ILE A 76 -1.24 3.09 -12.92
CA ILE A 76 -2.54 3.74 -13.04
C ILE A 76 -3.10 3.78 -11.61
N ASP A 77 -2.89 4.90 -10.93
CA ASP A 77 -3.20 5.11 -9.51
C ASP A 77 -4.70 5.15 -9.16
N GLY A 78 -5.58 4.66 -10.05
CA GLY A 78 -7.02 4.62 -9.81
C GLY A 78 -7.64 5.98 -9.41
N HIS A 79 -6.95 7.09 -9.69
CA HIS A 79 -7.31 8.42 -9.19
C HIS A 79 -8.63 8.95 -9.77
N GLU A 80 -9.10 8.33 -10.85
CA GLU A 80 -10.40 8.58 -11.49
C GLU A 80 -11.56 7.82 -10.83
N ARG A 81 -11.29 6.89 -9.89
CA ARG A 81 -12.35 6.20 -9.15
C ARG A 81 -13.20 7.21 -8.39
N GLU A 82 -14.51 7.01 -8.43
CA GLU A 82 -15.49 7.93 -7.82
C GLU A 82 -15.21 8.19 -6.34
N ASP A 83 -14.83 7.17 -5.57
CA ASP A 83 -14.53 7.31 -4.15
C ASP A 83 -13.24 8.11 -3.89
N VAL A 84 -12.23 7.96 -4.74
CA VAL A 84 -10.98 8.74 -4.68
C VAL A 84 -11.25 10.20 -5.06
N VAL A 85 -12.04 10.44 -6.10
CA VAL A 85 -12.43 11.79 -6.52
C VAL A 85 -13.23 12.49 -5.41
N ALA A 86 -14.21 11.82 -4.82
CA ALA A 86 -15.00 12.35 -3.71
C ALA A 86 -14.12 12.71 -2.50
N TYR A 87 -13.17 11.82 -2.14
CA TYR A 87 -12.19 12.11 -1.09
C TYR A 87 -11.36 13.35 -1.39
N ARG A 88 -10.82 13.47 -2.63
CA ARG A 88 -10.00 14.61 -3.05
C ARG A 88 -10.79 15.92 -3.04
N GLN A 89 -12.04 15.92 -3.48
CA GLN A 89 -12.92 17.09 -3.40
C GLN A 89 -13.12 17.53 -1.94
N GLY A 90 -13.44 16.58 -1.05
CA GLY A 90 -13.55 16.86 0.38
C GLY A 90 -12.25 17.38 0.99
N PHE A 91 -11.10 16.85 0.58
CA PHE A 91 -9.78 17.34 0.99
C PHE A 91 -9.55 18.79 0.54
N VAL A 92 -9.82 19.12 -0.73
CA VAL A 92 -9.66 20.48 -1.26
C VAL A 92 -10.56 21.48 -0.52
N HIS A 93 -11.78 21.08 -0.14
CA HIS A 93 -12.65 21.94 0.67
C HIS A 93 -12.06 22.21 2.06
N ARG A 94 -11.52 21.19 2.74
CA ARG A 94 -10.82 21.39 4.03
C ARG A 94 -9.57 22.24 3.88
N TRP A 95 -8.81 22.01 2.80
CA TRP A 95 -7.59 22.76 2.51
C TRP A 95 -7.82 24.26 2.42
N LYS A 96 -8.89 24.68 1.73
CA LYS A 96 -9.27 26.09 1.62
C LYS A 96 -9.51 26.75 2.98
N GLU A 97 -10.01 26.01 3.97
CA GLU A 97 -10.17 26.56 5.33
C GLU A 97 -8.83 26.72 6.07
N TYR A 98 -7.87 25.82 5.82
CA TYR A 98 -6.53 25.94 6.39
C TYR A 98 -5.74 27.08 5.76
N GLU A 99 -5.80 27.20 4.43
CA GLU A 99 -5.08 28.20 3.65
C GLU A 99 -5.39 29.64 4.09
N ARG A 100 -6.62 29.90 4.56
CA ARG A 100 -7.04 31.19 5.15
C ARG A 100 -6.25 31.63 6.38
N ARG A 101 -5.42 30.75 6.96
CA ARG A 101 -4.57 30.99 8.14
C ARG A 101 -3.08 30.87 7.83
N MET A 102 -2.71 30.61 6.58
CA MET A 102 -1.33 30.41 6.12
C MET A 102 -0.79 31.67 5.43
N VAL A 103 0.52 31.88 5.53
CA VAL A 103 1.21 32.85 4.67
C VAL A 103 1.27 32.28 3.27
N THR A 104 0.84 33.06 2.28
CA THR A 104 0.94 32.72 0.86
C THR A 104 1.97 33.61 0.18
N TYR A 105 2.59 33.10 -0.88
CA TYR A 105 3.62 33.80 -1.63
C TYR A 105 3.16 33.97 -3.06
N ASN A 106 3.37 35.16 -3.63
CA ASN A 106 3.16 35.36 -5.06
C ASN A 106 4.35 34.81 -5.88
N ASN A 107 4.27 34.88 -7.21
CA ASN A 107 5.33 34.37 -8.10
C ASN A 107 6.68 35.08 -7.93
N ASP A 108 6.69 36.28 -7.34
CA ASP A 108 7.90 37.05 -7.05
C ASP A 108 8.47 36.74 -5.65
N GLY A 109 7.86 35.80 -4.92
CA GLY A 109 8.26 35.43 -3.55
C GLY A 109 7.80 36.39 -2.47
N ASN A 110 6.91 37.34 -2.77
CA ASN A 110 6.38 38.28 -1.78
C ASN A 110 5.28 37.62 -0.94
N ALA A 111 5.46 37.69 0.39
CA ALA A 111 4.52 37.15 1.36
C ALA A 111 3.26 38.02 1.49
N THR A 112 2.10 37.38 1.50
CA THR A 112 0.83 38.00 1.86
C THR A 112 0.48 37.61 3.29
N PHE A 113 0.55 38.59 4.20
CA PHE A 113 0.20 38.40 5.60
C PHE A 113 -1.29 38.61 5.84
N LEU A 114 -1.88 37.73 6.64
CA LEU A 114 -3.31 37.68 6.88
C LEU A 114 -3.74 38.59 8.03
N ARG A 115 -4.93 39.19 7.91
CA ARG A 115 -5.66 39.73 9.05
C ARG A 115 -6.30 38.58 9.82
N GLY A 116 -5.99 38.48 11.11
CA GLY A 116 -6.51 37.41 11.96
C GLY A 116 -8.03 37.43 12.09
N PHE A 117 -8.61 36.26 12.32
CA PHE A 117 -10.01 36.08 12.73
C PHE A 117 -10.08 35.15 13.95
N PRO A 118 -11.15 35.21 14.77
CA PRO A 118 -11.30 34.30 15.91
C PRO A 118 -11.29 32.83 15.47
N VAL A 119 -10.49 31.99 16.13
CA VAL A 119 -10.44 30.54 15.88
C VAL A 119 -10.82 29.74 17.12
N PRO A 120 -11.52 28.59 16.98
CA PRO A 120 -12.01 27.81 18.14
C PRO A 120 -10.91 27.31 19.08
N GLN A 121 -9.70 27.14 18.56
CA GLN A 121 -8.55 26.56 19.23
C GLN A 121 -7.66 27.58 19.97
N GLY A 122 -8.19 28.77 20.26
CA GLY A 122 -7.53 29.79 21.07
C GLY A 122 -6.71 30.78 20.25
N PRO A 123 -5.66 31.40 20.83
CA PRO A 123 -4.98 32.55 20.21
C PRO A 123 -4.04 32.18 19.05
N ARG A 124 -3.74 30.88 18.83
CA ARG A 124 -2.84 30.39 17.78
C ARG A 124 -3.51 30.48 16.40
N PHE A 125 -3.67 31.69 15.89
CA PHE A 125 -4.31 31.94 14.60
C PHE A 125 -3.51 31.35 13.44
N ARG A 126 -2.19 31.58 13.40
CA ARG A 126 -1.34 31.26 12.25
C ARG A 126 -1.15 29.75 12.10
N LEU A 127 -1.43 29.23 10.90
CA LEU A 127 -1.08 27.88 10.49
C LEU A 127 0.20 27.89 9.67
N VAL A 128 1.13 27.00 10.01
CA VAL A 128 2.35 26.76 9.23
C VAL A 128 2.25 25.36 8.65
N LEU A 129 2.28 25.26 7.32
CA LEU A 129 2.35 23.96 6.66
C LEU A 129 3.72 23.36 6.87
N VAL A 130 3.76 22.14 7.41
CA VAL A 130 4.95 21.33 7.56
C VAL A 130 4.77 20.09 6.68
N THR A 131 5.52 19.99 5.60
CA THR A 131 5.48 18.87 4.66
C THR A 131 6.60 17.89 4.94
N HIS A 132 6.35 16.62 4.72
CA HIS A 132 7.33 15.55 4.89
C HIS A 132 7.31 14.62 3.68
N ASP A 133 8.49 14.14 3.29
CA ASP A 133 8.67 13.13 2.25
C ASP A 133 10.05 12.46 2.41
N GLU A 134 10.20 11.27 1.83
CA GLU A 134 11.45 10.52 1.79
C GLU A 134 11.98 10.35 0.37
N SER A 135 13.26 10.64 0.17
CA SER A 135 13.95 10.42 -1.09
C SER A 135 15.11 9.47 -0.93
N THR A 136 15.24 8.50 -1.84
CA THR A 136 16.38 7.58 -1.88
C THR A 136 17.34 7.97 -2.99
N PHE A 137 18.60 8.20 -2.61
CA PHE A 137 19.71 8.47 -3.51
C PHE A 137 20.59 7.24 -3.62
N TYR A 138 21.17 7.02 -4.79
CA TYR A 138 22.04 5.88 -5.07
C TYR A 138 23.44 6.36 -5.41
N ALA A 139 24.46 5.62 -4.94
CA ALA A 139 25.86 5.97 -5.11
C ALA A 139 26.29 6.08 -6.59
N HIS A 140 25.62 5.34 -7.47
CA HIS A 140 25.84 5.41 -8.90
C HIS A 140 24.68 6.08 -9.64
N ASP A 141 23.93 7.00 -9.00
CA ASP A 141 22.94 7.78 -9.73
C ASP A 141 23.65 8.78 -10.66
N HIS A 142 23.51 8.57 -11.97
CA HIS A 142 24.21 9.33 -12.99
C HIS A 142 23.28 9.68 -14.14
N ARG A 143 23.64 10.75 -14.85
CA ARG A 143 22.96 11.17 -16.07
C ARG A 143 23.21 10.13 -17.18
N LYS A 144 22.21 9.27 -17.42
CA LYS A 144 22.25 8.21 -18.45
C LYS A 144 22.13 8.72 -19.89
N SER A 145 21.73 9.98 -20.06
CA SER A 145 21.55 10.60 -21.37
C SER A 145 22.48 11.80 -21.51
N LEU A 146 23.57 11.59 -22.25
CA LEU A 146 24.52 12.63 -22.62
C LEU A 146 24.85 12.54 -24.11
N TRP A 147 25.37 13.65 -24.65
CA TRP A 147 25.94 13.70 -25.98
C TRP A 147 27.42 13.37 -25.87
N THR A 148 27.87 12.28 -26.50
CA THR A 148 29.29 11.90 -26.60
C THR A 148 29.79 12.09 -28.04
N HIS A 149 31.08 12.38 -28.19
CA HIS A 149 31.67 12.50 -29.51
C HIS A 149 31.81 11.12 -30.17
N ALA A 150 31.63 11.01 -31.49
CA ALA A 150 31.62 9.72 -32.20
C ALA A 150 32.93 8.93 -32.11
N SER A 151 34.04 9.61 -31.77
CA SER A 151 35.35 8.99 -31.58
C SER A 151 35.65 8.58 -30.13
N GLU A 152 34.78 8.89 -29.17
CA GLU A 152 34.98 8.47 -27.78
C GLU A 152 34.59 7.01 -27.60
N ALA A 153 35.49 6.24 -26.99
CA ALA A 153 35.19 4.87 -26.60
C ALA A 153 34.29 4.86 -25.35
N PRO A 154 33.33 3.93 -25.26
CA PRO A 154 32.51 3.78 -24.05
C PRO A 154 33.38 3.45 -22.84
N THR A 155 33.24 4.19 -21.76
CA THR A 155 33.89 3.85 -20.48
C THR A 155 33.01 2.84 -19.73
N PRO A 156 33.57 1.71 -19.24
CA PRO A 156 32.82 0.76 -18.43
C PRO A 156 32.36 1.38 -17.10
N GLU A 157 31.08 1.24 -16.80
CA GLU A 157 30.48 1.70 -15.54
C GLU A 157 30.36 0.57 -14.53
N ARG A 158 30.33 0.94 -13.24
CA ARG A 158 30.06 -0.03 -12.17
C ARG A 158 28.65 -0.58 -12.33
N LYS A 159 28.52 -1.90 -12.21
CA LYS A 159 27.24 -2.58 -12.37
C LYS A 159 26.29 -2.26 -11.20
N GLY A 160 25.04 -1.93 -11.54
CA GLY A 160 23.98 -1.66 -10.58
C GLY A 160 24.02 -0.24 -9.99
N GLU A 161 23.01 0.08 -9.19
CA GLU A 161 22.80 1.44 -8.64
C GLU A 161 23.78 1.78 -7.50
N GLY A 162 24.48 0.78 -6.95
CA GLY A 162 25.39 0.95 -5.81
C GLY A 162 24.63 1.06 -4.49
N SER A 163 25.32 1.54 -3.45
CA SER A 163 24.73 1.73 -2.11
C SER A 163 23.68 2.83 -2.14
N SER A 164 22.59 2.64 -1.38
CA SER A 164 21.53 3.65 -1.23
C SER A 164 21.68 4.48 0.05
N LEU A 165 21.21 5.71 0.01
CA LEU A 165 21.05 6.61 1.14
C LEU A 165 19.64 7.21 1.05
N MET A 166 18.79 6.87 2.00
CA MET A 166 17.49 7.49 2.14
C MET A 166 17.62 8.74 3.00
N VAL A 167 16.99 9.82 2.56
CA VAL A 167 16.90 11.08 3.31
C VAL A 167 15.43 11.34 3.55
N SER A 168 15.07 11.49 4.81
CA SER A 168 13.75 11.91 5.27
C SER A 168 13.89 13.32 5.85
N ALA A 169 12.95 14.22 5.55
CA ALA A 169 13.03 15.60 6.05
C ALA A 169 11.67 16.28 6.14
N PHE A 170 11.55 17.17 7.12
CA PHE A 170 10.42 18.11 7.24
C PHE A 170 10.79 19.48 6.65
N LEU A 171 9.91 19.99 5.79
CA LEU A 171 10.06 21.27 5.12
C LEU A 171 8.87 22.17 5.45
N THR A 172 9.10 23.48 5.44
CA THR A 172 8.05 24.50 5.49
C THR A 172 8.25 25.49 4.34
N PRO A 173 7.18 26.07 3.79
CA PRO A 173 7.31 27.09 2.74
C PRO A 173 8.13 28.31 3.16
N GLU A 174 8.13 28.65 4.46
CA GLU A 174 8.76 29.87 4.98
C GLU A 174 10.21 29.66 5.44
N TRP A 175 10.52 28.51 6.02
CA TRP A 175 11.85 28.26 6.61
C TRP A 175 12.68 27.28 5.79
N GLY A 176 12.11 26.67 4.76
CA GLY A 176 12.74 25.54 4.07
C GLY A 176 12.84 24.37 5.04
N LEU A 177 14.06 23.83 5.23
CA LEU A 177 14.28 22.76 6.20
C LEU A 177 13.86 23.19 7.60
N LEU A 178 13.02 22.38 8.25
CA LEU A 178 12.60 22.63 9.61
C LEU A 178 13.78 22.40 10.55
N LYS A 179 14.27 23.48 11.13
CA LYS A 179 15.40 23.49 12.06
C LYS A 179 15.32 24.64 13.05
N ASP A 180 15.94 24.45 14.20
CA ASP A 180 16.11 25.45 15.25
C ASP A 180 17.51 25.31 15.84
N ASP A 181 18.31 26.37 15.73
CA ASP A 181 19.76 26.35 16.00
C ASP A 181 20.50 25.16 15.35
N GLU A 182 21.01 24.22 16.15
CA GLU A 182 21.76 23.03 15.72
C GLU A 182 20.85 21.82 15.44
N ASP A 183 19.57 21.89 15.80
CA ASP A 183 18.62 20.80 15.63
C ASP A 183 17.90 20.88 14.28
N GLU A 184 18.00 19.80 13.50
CA GLU A 184 17.31 19.66 12.21
C GLU A 184 16.35 18.46 12.22
N ALA A 185 15.14 18.65 11.68
CA ALA A 185 14.16 17.61 11.42
C ALA A 185 14.47 16.90 10.10
N ARG A 186 15.65 16.28 10.03
CA ARG A 186 16.13 15.50 8.90
C ARG A 186 16.85 14.25 9.38
N LEU A 187 16.57 13.14 8.73
CA LEU A 187 17.16 11.85 9.01
C LEU A 187 17.85 11.28 7.77
N PHE A 188 19.06 10.77 7.98
CA PHE A 188 19.80 9.98 6.99
C PHE A 188 19.69 8.51 7.38
N PHE A 189 19.28 7.68 6.42
CA PHE A 189 19.06 6.26 6.64
C PHE A 189 19.81 5.43 5.60
N GLU A 190 20.71 4.58 6.08
CA GLU A 190 21.51 3.72 5.24
C GLU A 190 20.80 2.39 5.00
N ALA A 191 20.00 2.31 3.94
CA ALA A 191 19.21 1.12 3.67
C ALA A 191 20.07 -0.13 3.35
N GLY A 192 19.71 -1.27 3.93
CA GLY A 192 20.32 -2.58 3.64
C GLY A 192 20.45 -3.49 4.86
N LYS A 193 20.39 -4.81 4.65
CA LYS A 193 20.43 -5.84 5.71
C LYS A 193 21.71 -5.79 6.57
N THR A 194 22.80 -5.29 6.03
CA THR A 194 24.09 -5.11 6.73
C THR A 194 24.36 -3.66 7.13
N ARG A 195 23.33 -2.81 7.09
CA ARG A 195 23.35 -1.38 7.45
C ARG A 195 22.18 -1.11 8.41
N ASP A 196 21.42 -0.05 8.22
CA ASP A 196 20.33 0.35 9.14
C ASP A 196 19.05 -0.47 8.93
N GLY A 197 19.01 -1.37 7.94
CA GLY A 197 17.87 -2.23 7.68
C GLY A 197 16.84 -1.56 6.76
N TYR A 198 15.59 -1.52 7.21
CA TYR A 198 14.45 -0.95 6.48
C TYR A 198 13.80 0.15 7.32
N PHE A 199 13.57 1.31 6.71
CA PHE A 199 12.87 2.41 7.36
C PHE A 199 11.46 1.97 7.76
N SER A 200 11.10 2.23 9.01
CA SER A 200 9.86 1.77 9.63
C SER A 200 9.05 2.92 10.20
N GLY A 201 7.78 2.68 10.48
CA GLY A 201 6.95 3.68 11.16
C GLY A 201 7.46 4.05 12.56
N ALA A 202 8.35 3.26 13.18
CA ALA A 202 8.97 3.66 14.44
C ALA A 202 10.01 4.77 14.23
N ASP A 203 10.79 4.69 13.14
CA ASP A 203 11.77 5.70 12.78
C ASP A 203 11.09 7.03 12.44
N LEU A 204 9.97 6.96 11.71
CA LEU A 204 9.13 8.13 11.43
C LEU A 204 8.58 8.78 12.71
N LEU A 205 8.14 8.00 13.70
CA LEU A 205 7.61 8.57 14.95
C LEU A 205 8.68 9.38 15.68
N VAL A 206 9.92 8.86 15.76
CA VAL A 206 11.05 9.58 16.35
C VAL A 206 11.33 10.88 15.59
N GLU A 207 11.29 10.84 14.26
CA GLU A 207 11.50 12.03 13.43
C GLU A 207 10.38 13.07 13.61
N VAL A 208 9.12 12.63 13.71
CA VAL A 208 7.95 13.50 13.95
C VAL A 208 8.03 14.14 15.33
N GLU A 209 8.41 13.40 16.37
CA GLU A 209 8.60 13.95 17.73
C GLU A 209 9.66 15.05 17.71
N LYS A 210 10.82 14.80 17.08
CA LYS A 210 11.87 15.82 16.92
C LYS A 210 11.36 17.04 16.14
N ALA A 211 10.59 16.83 15.07
CA ALA A 211 10.02 17.91 14.27
C ALA A 211 9.03 18.76 15.08
N ILE A 212 8.23 18.15 15.95
CA ILE A 212 7.31 18.86 16.85
C ILE A 212 8.10 19.72 17.85
N ASP A 213 9.15 19.18 18.47
CA ASP A 213 9.98 19.91 19.44
C ASP A 213 10.63 21.14 18.78
N ILE A 214 11.25 20.94 17.61
CA ILE A 214 11.84 22.03 16.82
C ILE A 214 10.78 23.08 16.46
N PHE A 215 9.58 22.66 16.06
CA PHE A 215 8.50 23.57 15.68
C PHE A 215 8.00 24.40 16.87
N GLU A 216 7.73 23.78 18.02
CA GLU A 216 7.23 24.49 19.21
C GLU A 216 8.30 25.43 19.77
N ASN A 217 9.58 25.03 19.77
CA ASN A 217 10.70 25.90 20.17
C ASN A 217 10.80 27.12 19.27
N LYS A 218 10.88 26.91 17.95
CA LYS A 218 10.99 27.97 16.95
C LYS A 218 9.83 28.96 16.97
N THR A 219 8.63 28.48 17.28
CA THR A 219 7.41 29.30 17.28
C THR A 219 7.05 29.84 18.65
N HIS A 220 7.78 29.44 19.70
CA HIS A 220 7.45 29.71 21.10
C HIS A 220 5.98 29.42 21.44
N GLY A 221 5.42 28.39 20.82
CA GLY A 221 4.01 28.01 20.99
C GLY A 221 3.00 29.08 20.53
N MET A 222 3.38 29.99 19.63
CA MET A 222 2.51 31.04 19.11
C MET A 222 1.81 30.66 17.80
N MET A 223 2.27 29.59 17.15
CA MET A 223 1.75 29.10 15.86
C MET A 223 1.25 27.67 16.00
N THR A 224 0.47 27.22 15.02
CA THR A 224 0.03 25.83 14.92
C THR A 224 0.62 25.20 13.67
N GLY A 225 1.31 24.07 13.83
CA GLY A 225 1.82 23.28 12.71
C GLY A 225 0.71 22.44 12.09
N LEU A 226 0.57 22.50 10.76
CA LEU A 226 -0.23 21.57 9.98
C LEU A 226 0.72 20.59 9.29
N PHE A 227 0.89 19.41 9.88
CA PHE A 227 1.74 18.37 9.33
C PHE A 227 1.01 17.61 8.21
N LEU A 228 1.63 17.57 7.04
CA LEU A 228 1.11 16.91 5.84
C LEU A 228 2.04 15.76 5.44
N PHE A 229 1.46 14.56 5.39
CA PHE A 229 2.11 13.32 4.97
C PHE A 229 1.42 12.76 3.73
N ASP A 230 2.14 11.94 2.98
CA ASP A 230 1.55 11.08 1.97
C ASP A 230 0.82 9.87 2.61
N ASN A 231 0.33 8.97 1.76
CA ASN A 231 -0.39 7.77 2.18
C ASN A 231 0.47 6.51 2.16
N ALA A 232 1.80 6.63 2.30
CA ALA A 232 2.68 5.48 2.35
C ALA A 232 2.27 4.51 3.47
N PRO A 233 2.42 3.18 3.28
CA PRO A 233 2.03 2.20 4.29
C PRO A 233 2.70 2.39 5.67
N SER A 234 3.93 2.93 5.70
CA SER A 234 4.64 3.33 6.92
C SER A 234 3.85 4.40 7.71
N HIS A 235 3.27 5.37 7.01
CA HIS A 235 2.55 6.53 7.58
C HIS A 235 1.16 6.13 8.10
N GLN A 236 0.62 5.04 7.57
CA GLN A 236 -0.70 4.52 7.95
C GLN A 236 -0.64 3.42 9.02
N LYS A 237 0.54 3.20 9.63
CA LYS A 237 0.69 2.17 10.66
C LYS A 237 -0.16 2.53 11.88
N ARG A 238 -1.07 1.64 12.22
CA ARG A 238 -1.89 1.77 13.43
C ARG A 238 -1.11 1.26 14.63
N ALA A 239 -1.51 1.70 15.82
CA ALA A 239 -1.00 1.15 17.07
C ALA A 239 -1.19 -0.37 17.13
N LEU A 240 -0.32 -1.07 17.87
CA LEU A 240 -0.30 -2.54 17.91
C LEU A 240 -1.59 -3.15 18.47
N ASP A 241 -2.31 -2.40 19.29
CA ASP A 241 -3.58 -2.72 19.93
C ASP A 241 -4.77 -2.03 19.22
N ALA A 242 -4.57 -1.40 18.06
CA ALA A 242 -5.64 -0.67 17.38
C ALA A 242 -6.79 -1.57 16.93
N LEU A 243 -7.98 -0.98 16.85
CA LEU A 243 -9.18 -1.66 16.36
C LEU A 243 -9.05 -2.04 14.88
N SER A 244 -9.38 -3.29 14.57
CA SER A 244 -9.39 -3.82 13.21
C SER A 244 -10.51 -4.85 13.02
N ALA A 245 -11.48 -4.51 12.17
CA ALA A 245 -12.55 -5.44 11.78
C ALA A 245 -12.07 -6.56 10.83
N ARG A 246 -10.82 -6.50 10.35
CA ARG A 246 -10.30 -7.49 9.40
C ARG A 246 -10.13 -8.84 10.09
N LYS A 247 -10.72 -9.88 9.51
CA LYS A 247 -10.57 -11.29 9.94
C LYS A 247 -10.99 -11.54 11.40
N MET A 248 -11.88 -10.73 11.96
CA MET A 248 -12.47 -11.01 13.26
C MET A 248 -13.33 -12.28 13.18
N PRO A 249 -13.15 -13.27 14.08
CA PRO A 249 -13.94 -14.48 14.08
C PRO A 249 -15.36 -14.16 14.53
N LYS A 250 -16.33 -14.90 14.00
CA LYS A 250 -17.74 -14.73 14.36
C LYS A 250 -18.04 -15.11 15.81
N LYS A 251 -17.44 -16.21 16.27
CA LYS A 251 -17.66 -16.81 17.59
C LYS A 251 -16.51 -16.45 18.55
N PRO A 252 -16.70 -16.61 19.86
CA PRO A 252 -15.62 -16.46 20.82
C PRO A 252 -14.39 -17.29 20.46
N CYS A 253 -13.19 -16.73 20.62
CA CYS A 253 -11.93 -17.44 20.40
C CYS A 253 -10.86 -17.07 21.44
N ALA A 254 -10.32 -18.10 22.11
CA ALA A 254 -9.38 -17.97 23.24
C ALA A 254 -8.09 -17.21 22.91
N ARG A 255 -7.55 -17.44 21.72
CA ARG A 255 -6.21 -16.97 21.31
C ARG A 255 -6.25 -15.98 20.16
N TRP A 256 -7.42 -15.41 19.87
CA TRP A 256 -7.53 -14.54 18.71
C TRP A 256 -7.07 -13.12 19.04
N THR A 257 -6.08 -12.67 18.28
CA THR A 257 -5.65 -11.28 18.15
C THR A 257 -5.50 -10.98 16.66
N HIS A 258 -5.67 -9.71 16.28
CA HIS A 258 -5.65 -9.32 14.86
C HIS A 258 -4.25 -9.46 14.21
N HIS A 259 -3.19 -9.39 15.02
CA HIS A 259 -1.83 -9.76 14.67
C HIS A 259 -1.44 -11.02 15.44
N ALA A 260 -0.93 -12.05 14.75
CA ALA A 260 -0.50 -13.28 15.40
C ALA A 260 0.53 -12.97 16.49
N ASN A 261 0.26 -13.41 17.72
CA ASN A 261 1.06 -13.12 18.93
C ASN A 261 1.18 -11.62 19.28
N GLY A 262 0.39 -10.75 18.67
CA GLY A 262 0.27 -9.33 19.04
C GLY A 262 -0.63 -9.14 20.26
N PRO A 263 -0.70 -7.91 20.80
CA PRO A 263 -1.56 -7.60 21.94
C PRO A 263 -3.05 -7.73 21.59
N ARG A 264 -3.89 -7.79 22.63
CA ARG A 264 -5.34 -7.64 22.50
C ARG A 264 -5.63 -6.27 21.87
N MET A 265 -6.66 -6.20 21.03
CA MET A 265 -7.16 -4.89 20.61
C MET A 265 -7.68 -4.15 21.85
N ARG A 266 -7.47 -2.84 21.87
CA ARG A 266 -8.12 -1.93 22.81
C ARG A 266 -9.64 -2.01 22.68
N ASP A 267 -10.30 -1.45 23.68
CA ASP A 267 -11.76 -1.42 23.70
C ASP A 267 -12.31 -0.58 22.54
N GLY A 268 -13.46 -1.03 22.04
CA GLY A 268 -14.32 -0.24 21.20
C GLY A 268 -15.02 0.85 22.00
N GLN A 269 -15.98 1.52 21.37
CA GLN A 269 -16.80 2.53 22.01
C GLN A 269 -18.26 2.30 21.65
N PHE A 270 -19.14 2.37 22.64
CA PHE A 270 -20.59 2.43 22.45
C PHE A 270 -21.02 3.82 21.97
N SER A 271 -22.26 3.96 21.52
CA SER A 271 -22.82 5.24 21.04
C SER A 271 -22.92 6.32 22.12
N ASP A 272 -22.98 5.92 23.39
CA ASP A 272 -22.97 6.80 24.56
C ASP A 272 -21.55 7.23 25.00
N GLY A 273 -20.51 6.77 24.28
CA GLY A 273 -19.12 7.06 24.57
C GLY A 273 -18.46 6.10 25.56
N THR A 274 -19.20 5.16 26.15
CA THR A 274 -18.62 4.18 27.09
C THR A 274 -17.76 3.14 26.37
N ALA A 275 -16.75 2.62 27.06
CA ALA A 275 -15.85 1.61 26.52
C ALA A 275 -16.60 0.30 26.25
N GLN A 276 -16.37 -0.31 25.09
CA GLN A 276 -16.85 -1.65 24.75
C GLN A 276 -15.69 -2.64 24.78
N PRO A 277 -15.56 -3.48 25.82
CA PRO A 277 -14.58 -4.55 25.83
C PRO A 277 -14.82 -5.54 24.69
N LEU A 278 -13.80 -5.77 23.88
CA LEU A 278 -13.86 -6.76 22.78
C LEU A 278 -13.45 -8.17 23.22
N TYR A 279 -12.90 -8.25 24.43
CA TYR A 279 -12.50 -9.47 25.10
C TYR A 279 -13.35 -9.63 26.36
N PHE A 280 -13.61 -10.87 26.75
CA PHE A 280 -14.15 -11.14 28.07
C PHE A 280 -13.13 -10.78 29.16
N ALA A 281 -13.61 -10.40 30.33
CA ALA A 281 -12.76 -10.15 31.48
C ALA A 281 -11.97 -11.41 31.86
N ASP A 282 -10.81 -11.24 32.49
CA ASP A 282 -9.92 -12.35 32.84
C ASP A 282 -10.50 -13.24 33.97
N ASP A 283 -11.55 -12.78 34.67
CA ASP A 283 -12.32 -13.51 35.67
C ASP A 283 -13.61 -14.15 35.11
N HIS A 284 -13.86 -14.08 33.80
CA HIS A 284 -15.06 -14.64 33.19
C HIS A 284 -15.16 -16.16 33.43
N PRO A 285 -16.32 -16.69 33.88
CA PRO A 285 -16.43 -18.04 34.45
C PRO A 285 -16.06 -19.18 33.49
N THR A 286 -16.25 -18.99 32.19
CA THR A 286 -16.04 -20.04 31.17
C THR A 286 -15.11 -19.64 30.02
N MET A 287 -14.81 -18.35 29.88
CA MET A 287 -14.10 -17.79 28.71
C MET A 287 -13.19 -16.63 29.12
N PRO A 288 -12.35 -16.79 30.16
CA PRO A 288 -11.53 -15.72 30.70
C PRO A 288 -10.57 -15.18 29.62
N GLY A 289 -10.68 -13.89 29.31
CA GLY A 289 -9.79 -13.24 28.35
C GLY A 289 -9.99 -13.62 26.88
N TRP A 290 -11.03 -14.39 26.54
CA TRP A 290 -11.32 -14.76 25.14
C TRP A 290 -11.78 -13.54 24.36
N PHE A 291 -11.44 -13.47 23.07
CA PHE A 291 -12.12 -12.53 22.17
C PHE A 291 -13.60 -12.93 22.06
N LYS A 292 -14.51 -11.97 22.21
CA LYS A 292 -15.98 -12.22 22.24
C LYS A 292 -16.55 -12.74 20.92
N GLY A 293 -15.91 -12.39 19.80
CA GLY A 293 -16.42 -12.69 18.46
C GLY A 293 -17.36 -11.60 17.95
N THR A 294 -17.40 -11.40 16.64
CA THR A 294 -18.17 -10.30 16.02
C THR A 294 -19.66 -10.41 16.29
N GLN A 295 -20.21 -11.61 16.45
CA GLN A 295 -21.62 -11.78 16.74
C GLN A 295 -22.00 -11.13 18.06
N GLN A 296 -21.27 -11.45 19.14
CA GLN A 296 -21.56 -10.88 20.45
C GLN A 296 -21.29 -9.38 20.50
N ILE A 297 -20.16 -8.93 19.93
CA ILE A 297 -19.81 -7.50 19.88
C ILE A 297 -20.91 -6.68 19.18
N LEU A 298 -21.46 -7.18 18.07
CA LEU A 298 -22.55 -6.51 17.36
C LEU A 298 -23.89 -6.64 18.10
N SER A 299 -24.16 -7.77 18.75
CA SER A 299 -25.37 -7.93 19.57
C SER A 299 -25.37 -6.95 20.76
N GLU A 300 -24.24 -6.75 21.41
CA GLU A 300 -24.07 -5.75 22.48
C GLU A 300 -24.37 -4.33 21.99
N GLN A 301 -24.15 -4.03 20.70
CA GLN A 301 -24.51 -2.75 20.09
C GLN A 301 -25.91 -2.71 19.46
N ASN A 302 -26.71 -3.79 19.54
CA ASN A 302 -27.98 -3.93 18.82
C ASN A 302 -27.83 -3.82 17.27
N LEU A 303 -26.68 -4.23 16.73
CA LEU A 303 -26.35 -4.18 15.30
C LEU A 303 -26.29 -5.56 14.64
N TYR A 304 -26.53 -6.63 15.40
CA TYR A 304 -26.52 -7.98 14.84
C TYR A 304 -27.84 -8.28 14.10
N PRO A 305 -27.81 -8.56 12.79
CA PRO A 305 -29.04 -8.76 12.01
C PRO A 305 -29.73 -10.08 12.36
N GLU A 306 -31.07 -10.10 12.29
CA GLU A 306 -31.89 -11.30 12.57
C GLU A 306 -31.52 -12.49 11.67
N GLY A 307 -31.16 -12.23 10.40
CA GLY A 307 -30.70 -13.25 9.44
C GLY A 307 -29.23 -13.68 9.60
N GLY A 308 -28.49 -13.11 10.56
CA GLY A 308 -27.05 -13.32 10.74
C GLY A 308 -26.18 -12.63 9.69
N LEU A 309 -24.86 -12.66 9.90
CA LEU A 309 -23.89 -12.07 8.97
C LEU A 309 -23.72 -12.93 7.70
N CYS A 310 -23.71 -12.29 6.53
CA CYS A 310 -23.39 -12.94 5.24
C CYS A 310 -22.02 -13.64 5.30
N GLY A 311 -21.93 -14.87 4.79
CA GLY A 311 -20.82 -15.82 4.97
C GLY A 311 -19.45 -15.44 4.41
N ALA A 312 -19.25 -14.22 3.89
CA ALA A 312 -17.97 -13.77 3.34
C ALA A 312 -16.87 -13.51 4.39
N TYR A 313 -17.17 -13.63 5.70
CA TYR A 313 -16.26 -13.29 6.80
C TYR A 313 -15.90 -14.46 7.74
N VAL A 314 -16.21 -15.71 7.40
CA VAL A 314 -15.98 -16.85 8.30
C VAL A 314 -14.59 -17.45 8.07
N LEU A 315 -13.59 -16.97 8.80
CA LEU A 315 -12.34 -17.70 9.03
C LEU A 315 -12.42 -18.42 10.37
N GLY A 316 -12.39 -19.75 10.34
CA GLY A 316 -12.53 -20.59 11.53
C GLY A 316 -11.26 -20.62 12.39
N CYS A 317 -11.36 -20.20 13.66
CA CYS A 317 -10.49 -20.71 14.71
C CYS A 317 -10.80 -22.20 14.90
N LYS A 318 -9.78 -23.09 14.85
CA LYS A 318 -9.95 -24.47 15.34
C LYS A 318 -10.26 -24.39 16.84
N GLN A 319 -11.42 -24.87 17.25
CA GLN A 319 -11.80 -24.94 18.67
C GLN A 319 -10.81 -25.85 19.39
N VAL A 320 -10.27 -25.36 20.51
CA VAL A 320 -9.62 -26.23 21.50
C VAL A 320 -10.72 -26.66 22.47
N PRO A 321 -10.90 -27.96 22.75
CA PRO A 321 -11.90 -28.43 23.70
C PRO A 321 -11.71 -27.80 25.07
N VAL A 322 -12.81 -27.39 25.70
CA VAL A 322 -12.85 -27.00 27.11
C VAL A 322 -12.57 -28.27 27.94
N PRO A 323 -11.66 -28.25 28.93
CA PRO A 323 -11.48 -29.39 29.82
C PRO A 323 -12.76 -29.58 30.66
N ASP A 324 -13.36 -30.77 30.61
CA ASP A 324 -14.51 -31.12 31.43
C ASP A 324 -14.18 -30.96 32.92
N ALA A 325 -15.04 -30.23 33.62
CA ALA A 325 -14.98 -30.08 35.08
C ALA A 325 -15.03 -31.48 35.73
N ALA A 326 -14.07 -31.73 36.61
CA ALA A 326 -13.89 -32.98 37.34
C ALA A 326 -15.21 -33.44 37.97
N LYS A 327 -15.67 -34.65 37.58
CA LYS A 327 -16.68 -35.39 38.34
C LYS A 327 -16.10 -35.71 39.71
N VAL A 328 -16.54 -34.98 40.72
CA VAL A 328 -16.36 -35.33 42.13
C VAL A 328 -16.99 -36.71 42.34
N LYS A 329 -16.17 -37.73 42.59
CA LYS A 329 -16.63 -39.01 43.12
C LYS A 329 -17.00 -38.80 44.58
N HIS A 330 -18.29 -38.91 44.88
CA HIS A 330 -18.76 -39.18 46.23
C HIS A 330 -18.42 -40.64 46.56
N ASP A 331 -17.38 -40.86 47.37
CA ASP A 331 -17.22 -42.13 48.07
C ASP A 331 -18.17 -42.13 49.26
N GLY A 332 -19.31 -42.80 49.07
CA GLY A 332 -20.19 -43.20 50.16
C GLY A 332 -19.53 -44.33 50.94
N GLY A 333 -19.24 -44.08 52.20
CA GLY A 333 -18.89 -45.14 53.16
C GLY A 333 -20.06 -46.10 53.33
N ASN A 334 -19.78 -47.40 53.31
CA ASN A 334 -20.62 -48.38 53.95
C ASN A 334 -19.79 -49.53 54.53
N ALA A 335 -20.31 -50.06 55.62
CA ALA A 335 -19.68 -50.88 56.64
C ALA A 335 -19.17 -52.26 56.18
N GLY A 336 -18.20 -52.77 56.94
CA GLY A 336 -17.61 -54.10 56.88
C GLY A 336 -16.42 -54.18 57.81
#